data_AF-A0A665W668-F1
#
_entry.id   AF-A0A665W668-F1
#
_cell.length_a   1.000
_cell.length_b   1.000
_cell.length_c   1.000
_cell.angle_alpha   90.00
_cell.angle_beta   90.00
_cell.angle_gamma   90.00
#
_symmetry.space_group_name_H-M   'P 1'
#
loop_
_entity.id
_entity.type
_entity.pdbx_description
1 polymer ?
#
loop_
_entity_poly.entity_id
_entity_poly.type
_entity_poly.pdbx_seq_one_letter_code
_entity_poly.pdbx_strand_id
1 'polypeptide(L)'
;MRLMKPDLLPMWLLLCSGLTEAFEPASSFLVGAAGVAAAGWISPKIFCYFQECCQPDWISFSSRGLKTDLDKNLFGQHIASRIIQTAVSGFMNSDRPKKPLVLSLHGWTGTGKNFVSQLIAENIYKEGMDSNFVHVFSTTTHFPHQQTQLNSYKSQLQRWIKGNVTNCERSFFIFDEVDKMNPDLIESIKPFLDYYDKVDGVSYLKSIFIFLSNTGGDNIAQIALDYWKAGKNREEIKYTDLEGPLSEALFNSKGGFFRSGLIENSLVDFFVPFLPLEYKHVVQCALRAMRDNGYLEKQDMAERLAGDFIYFPKTEKVFSASGCKKVQTKLPFYM
;
A
#
# COMPACT_ATOMS: atom_id res chain seq x y z
N MET A 1 28.07 -6.72 -16.74
CA MET A 1 29.50 -7.11 -16.70
C MET A 1 30.24 -6.18 -15.74
N ARG A 2 30.31 -6.57 -14.46
CA ARG A 2 31.37 -6.21 -13.51
C ARG A 2 31.64 -7.47 -12.69
N LEU A 3 32.91 -7.74 -12.51
CA LEU A 3 33.48 -9.06 -12.30
C LEU A 3 33.30 -9.54 -10.86
N MET A 4 32.97 -10.83 -10.74
CA MET A 4 33.37 -11.67 -9.60
C MET A 4 34.90 -11.70 -9.52
N LYS A 5 35.46 -11.59 -8.30
CA LYS A 5 36.33 -12.63 -7.73
C LYS A 5 36.47 -12.48 -6.20
N PRO A 6 36.74 -13.61 -5.52
CA PRO A 6 36.55 -13.85 -4.08
C PRO A 6 37.79 -13.45 -3.29
N ASP A 7 37.70 -13.41 -1.95
CA ASP A 7 38.80 -13.86 -1.10
C ASP A 7 38.44 -14.01 0.39
N LEU A 8 38.90 -15.14 0.93
CA LEU A 8 39.28 -15.50 2.30
C LEU A 8 38.24 -15.60 3.44
N LEU A 9 37.78 -16.84 3.65
CA LEU A 9 37.55 -17.46 4.96
C LEU A 9 38.88 -17.61 5.74
N PRO A 10 38.89 -17.43 7.08
CA PRO A 10 39.89 -18.07 7.92
C PRO A 10 39.34 -19.40 8.47
N MET A 11 40.03 -20.45 8.05
CA MET A 11 40.01 -21.82 8.52
C MET A 11 40.54 -21.91 9.96
N TRP A 12 39.69 -22.20 10.94
CA TRP A 12 40.09 -22.71 12.26
C TRP A 12 39.54 -24.13 12.44
N LEU A 13 40.29 -25.10 11.93
CA LEU A 13 40.11 -26.53 12.12
C LEU A 13 41.51 -27.14 12.18
N LEU A 14 41.94 -27.52 13.38
CA LEU A 14 43.10 -28.36 13.79
C LEU A 14 43.03 -28.35 15.33
N LEU A 15 43.08 -29.41 16.12
CA LEU A 15 43.44 -30.82 15.97
C LEU A 15 42.76 -31.59 17.11
N CYS A 16 42.22 -32.78 16.84
CA CYS A 16 42.24 -33.88 17.80
C CYS A 16 42.15 -35.19 17.00
N SER A 17 43.32 -35.65 16.56
CA SER A 17 43.51 -36.98 15.99
C SER A 17 43.84 -37.97 17.10
N GLY A 18 43.15 -39.10 17.11
CA GLY A 18 43.64 -40.36 17.68
C GLY A 18 42.93 -40.80 18.95
N LEU A 19 41.95 -41.71 18.79
CA LEU A 19 42.05 -43.10 19.28
C LEU A 19 40.79 -43.84 18.79
N THR A 20 40.99 -44.65 17.74
CA THR A 20 40.10 -45.75 17.39
C THR A 20 40.35 -46.88 18.38
N GLU A 21 39.42 -47.09 19.31
CA GLU A 21 39.20 -48.41 19.89
C GLU A 21 37.71 -48.73 19.81
N ALA A 22 37.44 -49.91 19.25
CA ALA A 22 36.13 -50.50 19.16
C ALA A 22 35.66 -50.89 20.57
N PHE A 23 34.44 -50.49 20.94
CA PHE A 23 33.68 -51.17 21.98
C PHE A 23 32.22 -51.33 21.54
N GLU A 24 31.74 -52.55 21.74
CA GLU A 24 30.49 -53.16 21.34
C GLU A 24 29.24 -52.61 22.09
N PRO A 25 28.00 -53.05 21.74
CA PRO A 25 26.81 -52.22 21.75
C PRO A 25 26.02 -52.28 23.06
N ALA A 26 26.04 -51.19 23.84
CA ALA A 26 25.01 -50.92 24.84
C ALA A 26 25.15 -49.47 25.34
N SER A 27 24.29 -48.57 24.83
CA SER A 27 23.81 -47.30 25.44
C SER A 27 23.51 -46.23 24.39
N SER A 28 22.55 -46.52 23.51
CA SER A 28 21.87 -45.52 22.67
C SER A 28 20.88 -44.68 23.48
N PHE A 29 21.31 -44.16 24.63
CA PHE A 29 20.59 -43.18 25.43
C PHE A 29 21.66 -42.29 26.05
N LEU A 30 21.85 -41.09 25.50
CA LEU A 30 22.38 -39.86 26.15
C LEU A 30 23.04 -38.85 25.19
N VAL A 31 23.02 -39.04 23.86
CA VAL A 31 23.51 -38.01 22.90
C VAL A 31 22.37 -37.25 22.20
N GLY A 32 21.10 -37.63 22.44
CA GLY A 32 19.93 -36.99 21.83
C GLY A 32 19.36 -35.76 22.56
N ALA A 33 19.84 -35.42 23.76
CA ALA A 33 19.21 -34.39 24.60
C ALA A 33 19.92 -33.02 24.58
N ALA A 34 21.18 -32.94 24.17
CA ALA A 34 21.94 -31.68 24.19
C ALA A 34 21.70 -30.81 22.95
N GLY A 35 21.33 -31.40 21.81
CA GLY A 35 21.07 -30.66 20.56
C GLY A 35 19.69 -30.01 20.46
N VAL A 36 18.70 -30.50 21.23
CA VAL A 36 17.30 -30.01 21.15
C VAL A 36 17.03 -28.86 22.13
N ALA A 37 17.88 -28.64 23.13
CA ALA A 37 17.73 -27.54 24.07
C ALA A 37 18.29 -26.20 23.56
N ALA A 38 19.21 -26.20 22.57
CA ALA A 38 19.84 -24.98 22.07
C ALA A 38 18.93 -24.14 21.14
N ALA A 39 17.83 -24.70 20.64
CA ALA A 39 16.94 -24.01 19.69
C ALA A 39 15.97 -23.00 20.34
N GLY A 40 15.71 -23.08 21.65
CA GLY A 40 14.70 -22.22 22.28
C GLY A 40 15.23 -20.91 22.89
N TRP A 41 16.55 -20.67 22.83
CA TRP A 41 17.22 -19.58 23.57
C TRP A 41 17.82 -18.53 22.62
N ILE A 42 17.32 -18.44 21.39
CA ILE A 42 17.59 -17.25 20.57
C ILE A 42 16.81 -16.11 21.21
N SER A 43 17.52 -15.19 21.88
CA SER A 43 16.93 -13.99 22.45
C SER A 43 15.99 -13.34 21.43
N PRO A 44 14.80 -12.84 21.84
CA PRO A 44 13.90 -12.13 20.95
C PRO A 44 14.61 -11.02 20.15
N LYS A 45 15.64 -10.39 20.72
CA LYS A 45 16.47 -9.40 20.01
C LYS A 45 17.29 -10.00 18.87
N ILE A 46 17.84 -11.19 19.03
CA ILE A 46 18.60 -11.88 17.98
C ILE A 46 17.64 -12.37 16.90
N PHE A 47 16.46 -12.89 17.27
CA PHE A 47 15.43 -13.25 16.31
C PHE A 47 14.99 -12.03 15.48
N CYS A 48 14.66 -10.92 16.14
CA CYS A 48 14.24 -9.67 15.49
C CYS A 48 15.37 -8.95 14.73
N TYR A 49 16.62 -9.40 14.84
CA TYR A 49 17.71 -8.92 13.99
C TYR A 49 17.69 -9.60 12.61
N PHE A 50 17.31 -10.88 12.56
CA PHE A 50 17.30 -11.68 11.33
C PHE A 50 15.90 -11.84 10.70
N GLN A 51 14.84 -11.53 11.45
CA GLN A 51 13.45 -11.63 11.03
C GLN A 51 12.70 -10.36 11.40
N GLU A 52 11.69 -10.03 10.60
CA GLU A 52 10.86 -8.86 10.85
C GLU A 52 10.02 -9.04 12.12
N CYS A 53 10.02 -8.03 12.98
CA CYS A 53 9.28 -8.01 14.23
C CYS A 53 8.43 -6.74 14.35
N CYS A 54 7.31 -6.83 15.08
CA CYS A 54 6.44 -5.68 15.36
C CYS A 54 7.07 -4.75 16.41
N GLN A 55 8.16 -4.09 16.04
CA GLN A 55 8.98 -3.25 16.91
C GLN A 55 9.55 -2.04 16.14
N PRO A 56 10.00 -0.99 16.84
CA PRO A 56 10.52 0.23 16.20
C PRO A 56 11.68 0.03 15.23
N ASP A 57 12.46 -1.05 15.38
CA ASP A 57 13.57 -1.37 14.47
C ASP A 57 13.11 -1.72 13.03
N TRP A 58 11.85 -2.16 12.88
CA TRP A 58 11.23 -2.51 11.59
C TRP A 58 10.09 -1.58 11.21
N ILE A 59 9.42 -0.99 12.20
CA ILE A 59 8.29 -0.07 12.02
C ILE A 59 8.69 1.30 12.56
N SER A 60 9.15 2.18 11.68
CA SER A 60 9.58 3.53 12.04
C SER A 60 9.01 4.53 11.03
N PHE A 61 8.16 5.43 11.52
CA PHE A 61 7.50 6.40 10.65
C PHE A 61 8.35 7.66 10.45
N SER A 62 8.58 8.03 9.19
CA SER A 62 9.23 9.29 8.81
C SER A 62 8.23 10.28 8.22
N SER A 63 7.68 11.18 9.05
CA SER A 63 6.76 12.24 8.57
C SER A 63 7.41 13.15 7.52
N ARG A 64 8.71 13.44 7.66
CA ARG A 64 9.47 14.22 6.67
C ARG A 64 9.76 13.41 5.41
N GLY A 65 10.03 12.12 5.55
CA GLY A 65 10.21 11.18 4.43
C GLY A 65 8.95 11.14 3.58
N LEU A 66 7.79 10.87 4.20
CA LEU A 66 6.51 10.79 3.51
C LEU A 66 6.20 12.08 2.76
N LYS A 67 6.41 13.25 3.39
CA LYS A 67 6.21 14.54 2.73
C LYS A 67 7.10 14.68 1.50
N THR A 68 8.38 14.34 1.64
CA THR A 68 9.36 14.46 0.56
C THR A 68 9.00 13.54 -0.60
N ASP A 69 8.56 12.33 -0.31
CA ASP A 69 8.18 11.36 -1.34
C ASP A 69 6.88 11.75 -2.05
N LEU A 70 5.89 12.25 -1.31
CA LEU A 70 4.67 12.81 -1.90
C LEU A 70 5.00 13.99 -2.82
N ASP A 71 5.79 14.96 -2.35
CA ASP A 71 6.13 16.17 -3.09
C ASP A 71 6.96 15.88 -4.35
N LYS A 72 7.88 14.90 -4.29
CA LYS A 72 8.79 14.58 -5.40
C LYS A 72 8.23 13.58 -6.39
N ASN A 73 7.31 12.71 -5.96
CA ASN A 73 6.94 11.53 -6.74
C ASN A 73 5.45 11.49 -7.12
N LEU A 74 4.57 12.15 -6.36
CA LEU A 74 3.12 12.14 -6.63
C LEU A 74 2.69 13.36 -7.46
N PHE A 75 2.76 13.23 -8.78
CA PHE A 75 2.51 14.33 -9.71
C PHE A 75 1.02 14.69 -9.86
N GLY A 76 0.71 15.98 -9.79
CA GLY A 76 -0.63 16.51 -10.09
C GLY A 76 -1.71 16.19 -9.06
N GLN A 77 -1.33 15.77 -7.85
CA GLN A 77 -2.27 15.39 -6.77
C GLN A 77 -2.07 16.23 -5.51
N HIS A 78 -2.13 17.56 -5.62
CA HIS A 78 -1.90 18.48 -4.49
C HIS A 78 -2.87 18.25 -3.33
N ILE A 79 -4.13 17.94 -3.64
CA ILE A 79 -5.17 17.66 -2.62
C ILE A 79 -4.86 16.34 -1.90
N ALA A 80 -4.63 15.26 -2.64
CA ALA A 80 -4.34 13.95 -2.06
C ALA A 80 -3.06 13.98 -1.22
N SER A 81 -2.00 14.60 -1.74
CA SER A 81 -0.71 14.77 -1.02
C SER A 81 -0.93 15.43 0.34
N ARG A 82 -1.67 16.56 0.38
CA ARG A 82 -1.92 17.30 1.62
C ARG A 82 -2.74 16.48 2.63
N ILE A 83 -3.81 15.82 2.18
CA ILE A 83 -4.68 15.02 3.07
C ILE A 83 -3.87 13.85 3.64
N ILE A 84 -3.18 13.09 2.80
CA ILE A 84 -2.41 11.90 3.20
C ILE A 84 -1.30 12.29 4.17
N GLN A 85 -0.52 13.32 3.84
CA GLN A 85 0.55 13.79 4.73
C GLN A 85 -0.01 14.15 6.12
N THR A 86 -1.14 14.85 6.17
CA THR A 86 -1.75 15.31 7.42
C THR A 86 -2.33 14.14 8.21
N ALA A 87 -3.13 13.29 7.56
CA ALA A 87 -3.84 12.18 8.19
C ALA A 87 -2.88 11.10 8.70
N VAL A 88 -1.95 10.65 7.86
CA VAL A 88 -0.97 9.61 8.24
C VAL A 88 -0.03 10.13 9.31
N SER A 89 0.48 11.36 9.19
CA SER A 89 1.36 11.92 10.22
C SER A 89 0.64 12.12 11.55
N GLY A 90 -0.58 12.64 11.54
CA GLY A 90 -1.37 12.81 12.75
C GLY A 90 -1.65 11.48 13.46
N PHE A 91 -1.98 10.44 12.69
CA PHE A 91 -2.23 9.10 13.22
C PHE A 91 -0.97 8.43 13.77
N MET A 92 0.13 8.46 13.02
CA MET A 92 1.37 7.78 13.41
C MET A 92 2.07 8.46 14.59
N ASN A 93 1.91 9.78 14.75
CA ASN A 93 2.43 10.52 15.90
C ASN A 93 1.53 10.47 17.14
N SER A 94 0.37 9.80 17.06
CA SER A 94 -0.51 9.59 18.20
C SER A 94 -0.14 8.29 18.93
N ASP A 95 0.18 8.39 20.22
CA ASP A 95 0.46 7.22 21.06
C ASP A 95 -0.82 6.40 21.35
N ARG A 96 -1.98 7.07 21.35
CA ARG A 96 -3.29 6.49 21.71
C ARG A 96 -4.38 6.94 20.73
N PRO A 97 -4.36 6.43 19.48
CA PRO A 97 -5.46 6.65 18.55
C PRO A 97 -6.77 6.07 19.11
N LYS A 98 -7.90 6.74 18.84
CA LYS A 98 -9.23 6.34 19.32
C LYS A 98 -10.00 5.43 18.35
N LYS A 99 -9.48 5.27 17.14
CA LYS A 99 -9.96 4.38 16.08
C LYS A 99 -8.79 4.10 15.12
N PRO A 100 -8.82 2.99 14.37
CA PRO A 100 -7.90 2.82 13.23
C PRO A 100 -8.00 3.98 12.25
N LEU A 101 -6.91 4.24 11.52
CA LEU A 101 -6.95 5.19 10.41
C LEU A 101 -7.61 4.54 9.20
N VAL A 102 -8.68 5.15 8.70
CA VAL A 102 -9.43 4.66 7.54
C VAL A 102 -9.46 5.71 6.43
N LEU A 103 -8.72 5.46 5.35
CA LEU A 103 -8.69 6.34 4.17
C LEU A 103 -9.40 5.68 2.99
N SER A 104 -10.21 6.44 2.27
CA SER A 104 -10.86 5.99 1.04
C SER A 104 -10.41 6.84 -0.15
N LEU A 105 -9.63 6.25 -1.04
CA LEU A 105 -8.99 6.94 -2.17
C LEU A 105 -9.81 6.72 -3.45
N HIS A 106 -10.20 7.84 -4.07
CA HIS A 106 -11.14 7.89 -5.18
C HIS A 106 -10.59 8.63 -6.37
N GLY A 107 -10.84 8.15 -7.58
CA GLY A 107 -10.56 8.94 -8.78
C GLY A 107 -10.24 8.09 -10.00
N TRP A 108 -9.75 8.74 -11.05
CA TRP A 108 -9.48 8.08 -12.33
C TRP A 108 -8.42 6.97 -12.22
N THR A 109 -8.39 6.09 -13.20
CA THR A 109 -7.37 5.04 -13.28
C THR A 109 -5.99 5.61 -13.60
N GLY A 110 -4.94 5.02 -13.02
CA GLY A 110 -3.54 5.40 -13.30
C GLY A 110 -3.11 6.76 -12.74
N THR A 111 -3.85 7.33 -11.79
CA THR A 111 -3.56 8.64 -11.16
C THR A 111 -2.68 8.57 -9.91
N GLY A 112 -2.38 7.37 -9.41
CA GLY A 112 -1.45 7.17 -8.28
C GLY A 112 -2.04 6.58 -7.00
N LYS A 113 -3.29 6.09 -6.99
CA LYS A 113 -3.92 5.49 -5.79
C LYS A 113 -3.10 4.34 -5.16
N ASN A 114 -2.70 3.35 -5.94
CA ASN A 114 -1.87 2.25 -5.44
C ASN A 114 -0.46 2.74 -5.13
N PHE A 115 0.08 3.64 -5.96
CA PHE A 115 1.41 4.21 -5.77
C PHE A 115 1.55 4.96 -4.45
N VAL A 116 0.55 5.73 -4.03
CA VAL A 116 0.63 6.42 -2.74
C VAL A 116 0.53 5.45 -1.56
N SER A 117 -0.19 4.33 -1.72
CA SER A 117 -0.25 3.29 -0.69
C SER A 117 1.14 2.65 -0.50
N GLN A 118 1.88 2.45 -1.60
CA GLN A 118 3.28 2.05 -1.58
C GLN A 118 4.17 3.09 -0.88
N LEU A 119 4.05 4.39 -1.20
CA LEU A 119 4.83 5.43 -0.52
C LEU A 119 4.56 5.48 0.99
N ILE A 120 3.32 5.26 1.42
CA ILE A 120 2.96 5.18 2.83
C ILE A 120 3.65 3.96 3.49
N ALA A 121 3.58 2.79 2.86
CA ALA A 121 4.21 1.58 3.37
C ALA A 121 5.73 1.76 3.50
N GLU A 122 6.40 2.26 2.46
CA GLU A 122 7.85 2.51 2.43
C GLU A 122 8.32 3.52 3.49
N ASN A 123 7.44 4.41 3.94
CA ASN A 123 7.72 5.39 4.99
C ASN A 123 7.34 4.94 6.41
N ILE A 124 6.74 3.76 6.57
CA ILE A 124 6.35 3.17 7.87
C ILE A 124 7.14 1.90 8.16
N TYR A 125 7.25 1.00 7.17
CA TYR A 125 7.86 -0.31 7.30
C TYR A 125 9.18 -0.34 6.54
N LYS A 126 10.22 -0.89 7.17
CA LYS A 126 11.56 -1.01 6.58
C LYS A 126 11.56 -1.78 5.26
N GLU A 127 10.75 -2.83 5.16
CA GLU A 127 10.58 -3.66 3.96
C GLU A 127 9.48 -3.12 3.01
N GLY A 128 8.90 -1.95 3.31
CA GLY A 128 7.88 -1.32 2.49
C GLY A 128 6.69 -2.25 2.22
N MET A 129 6.38 -2.47 0.93
CA MET A 129 5.29 -3.34 0.50
C MET A 129 5.55 -4.84 0.74
N ASP A 130 6.80 -5.24 0.91
CA ASP A 130 7.21 -6.64 1.16
C ASP A 130 7.19 -6.98 2.66
N SER A 131 6.83 -6.04 3.53
CA SER A 131 6.66 -6.25 4.96
C SER A 131 5.55 -7.26 5.26
N ASN A 132 5.80 -8.13 6.24
CA ASN A 132 4.81 -9.07 6.77
C ASN A 132 3.63 -8.39 7.46
N PHE A 133 3.70 -7.07 7.68
CA PHE A 133 2.63 -6.28 8.29
C PHE A 133 1.82 -5.46 7.28
N VAL A 134 2.17 -5.54 5.99
CA VAL A 134 1.44 -4.90 4.89
C VAL A 134 0.66 -5.97 4.11
N HIS A 135 -0.63 -5.75 3.94
CA HIS A 135 -1.54 -6.75 3.37
C HIS A 135 -2.39 -6.14 2.27
N VAL A 136 -2.29 -6.69 1.05
CA VAL A 136 -3.03 -6.20 -0.12
C VAL A 136 -4.12 -7.19 -0.53
N PHE A 137 -5.35 -6.72 -0.59
CA PHE A 137 -6.50 -7.46 -1.06
C PHE A 137 -7.05 -6.85 -2.34
N SER A 138 -6.71 -7.43 -3.48
CA SER A 138 -7.41 -7.17 -4.74
C SER A 138 -8.75 -7.91 -4.78
N THR A 139 -9.85 -7.19 -4.96
CA THR A 139 -11.19 -7.77 -5.03
C THR A 139 -11.33 -8.79 -6.16
N THR A 140 -10.81 -8.47 -7.36
CA THR A 140 -10.95 -9.31 -8.54
C THR A 140 -10.08 -10.56 -8.50
N THR A 141 -9.00 -10.55 -7.72
CA THR A 141 -8.07 -11.67 -7.59
C THR A 141 -8.42 -12.58 -6.42
N HIS A 142 -8.71 -12.00 -5.25
CA HIS A 142 -8.92 -12.78 -4.02
C HIS A 142 -10.38 -13.17 -3.79
N PHE A 143 -11.33 -12.43 -4.37
CA PHE A 143 -12.76 -12.66 -4.20
C PHE A 143 -13.51 -12.79 -5.55
N PRO A 144 -13.07 -13.68 -6.47
CA PRO A 144 -13.68 -13.78 -7.81
C PRO A 144 -15.09 -14.40 -7.80
N HIS A 145 -15.37 -15.34 -6.89
CA HIS A 145 -16.64 -16.10 -6.86
C HIS A 145 -17.61 -15.57 -5.80
N GLN A 146 -17.95 -14.28 -5.88
CA GLN A 146 -18.73 -13.57 -4.86
C GLN A 146 -20.15 -14.11 -4.63
N GLN A 147 -20.70 -14.92 -5.53
CA GLN A 147 -22.06 -15.44 -5.42
C GLN A 147 -22.12 -16.80 -4.72
N THR A 148 -21.07 -17.61 -4.84
CA THR A 148 -21.05 -19.00 -4.34
C THR A 148 -20.17 -19.18 -3.11
N GLN A 149 -19.15 -18.34 -2.90
CA GLN A 149 -18.16 -18.50 -1.84
C GLN A 149 -18.16 -17.36 -0.81
N LEU A 150 -19.13 -16.45 -0.86
CA LEU A 150 -19.16 -15.23 -0.06
C LEU A 150 -18.95 -15.45 1.45
N ASN A 151 -19.65 -16.42 2.04
CA ASN A 151 -19.54 -16.71 3.48
C ASN A 151 -18.15 -17.24 3.87
N SER A 152 -17.52 -18.00 2.98
CA SER A 152 -16.15 -18.47 3.16
C SER A 152 -15.17 -17.29 3.10
N TYR A 153 -15.34 -16.39 2.12
CA TYR A 153 -14.52 -15.17 2.02
C TYR A 153 -14.66 -14.25 3.22
N LYS A 154 -15.89 -14.03 3.72
CA LYS A 154 -16.12 -13.28 4.98
C LYS A 154 -15.31 -13.88 6.13
N SER A 155 -15.46 -15.18 6.34
CA SER A 155 -14.81 -15.90 7.44
C SER A 155 -13.29 -15.89 7.33
N GLN A 156 -12.75 -16.07 6.11
CA GLN A 156 -11.31 -16.03 5.85
C GLN A 156 -10.75 -14.64 6.07
N LEU A 157 -11.40 -13.60 5.55
CA LEU A 157 -10.97 -12.21 5.69
C LEU A 157 -10.96 -11.78 7.15
N GLN A 158 -12.03 -12.06 7.90
CA GLN A 158 -12.12 -11.76 9.34
C GLN A 158 -11.01 -12.46 10.13
N ARG A 159 -10.77 -13.75 9.86
CA ARG A 159 -9.70 -14.51 10.52
C ARG A 159 -8.32 -13.97 10.16
N TRP A 160 -8.10 -13.59 8.91
CA TRP A 160 -6.84 -13.04 8.44
C TRP A 160 -6.52 -11.71 9.11
N ILE A 161 -7.47 -10.78 9.12
CA ILE A 161 -7.28 -9.46 9.76
C ILE A 161 -7.02 -9.66 11.25
N LYS A 162 -7.87 -10.43 11.95
CA LYS A 162 -7.69 -10.72 13.38
C LYS A 162 -6.32 -11.34 13.68
N GLY A 163 -5.90 -12.35 12.90
CA GLY A 163 -4.62 -13.02 13.10
C GLY A 163 -3.43 -12.07 12.94
N ASN A 164 -3.41 -11.26 11.88
CA ASN A 164 -2.31 -10.33 11.63
C ASN A 164 -2.26 -9.18 12.64
N VAL A 165 -3.42 -8.63 13.03
CA VAL A 165 -3.46 -7.58 14.07
C VAL A 165 -3.07 -8.14 15.45
N THR A 166 -3.37 -9.41 15.73
CA THR A 166 -2.89 -10.09 16.94
C THR A 166 -1.37 -10.20 16.96
N ASN A 167 -0.75 -10.44 15.80
CA ASN A 167 0.71 -10.48 15.67
C ASN A 167 1.34 -9.08 15.71
N CYS A 168 0.67 -8.08 15.13
CA CYS A 168 1.12 -6.69 15.12
C CYS A 168 -0.04 -5.70 15.08
N GLU A 169 -0.22 -4.90 16.14
CA GLU A 169 -1.28 -3.88 16.22
C GLU A 169 -1.16 -2.79 15.12
N ARG A 170 0.05 -2.60 14.58
CA ARG A 170 0.39 -1.67 13.50
C ARG A 170 0.33 -2.36 12.12
N SER A 171 -0.57 -3.32 11.89
CA SER A 171 -0.83 -3.86 10.55
C SER A 171 -1.47 -2.82 9.63
N PHE A 172 -1.10 -2.87 8.34
CA PHE A 172 -1.59 -1.99 7.28
C PHE A 172 -2.30 -2.82 6.20
N PHE A 173 -3.59 -2.56 6.02
CA PHE A 173 -4.45 -3.26 5.07
C PHE A 173 -4.83 -2.35 3.90
N ILE A 174 -4.61 -2.82 2.68
CA ILE A 174 -4.96 -2.15 1.44
C ILE A 174 -5.99 -3.01 0.72
N PHE A 175 -7.16 -2.44 0.46
CA PHE A 175 -8.24 -3.07 -0.31
C PHE A 175 -8.34 -2.38 -1.66
N ASP A 176 -8.03 -3.10 -2.73
CA ASP A 176 -8.04 -2.59 -4.09
C ASP A 176 -9.31 -3.01 -4.85
N GLU A 177 -9.73 -2.14 -5.77
CA GLU A 177 -10.93 -2.25 -6.59
C GLU A 177 -12.20 -2.46 -5.76
N VAL A 178 -12.35 -1.70 -4.68
CA VAL A 178 -13.47 -1.88 -3.73
C VAL A 178 -14.82 -1.54 -4.33
N ASP A 179 -14.85 -0.80 -5.45
CA ASP A 179 -16.05 -0.58 -6.27
C ASP A 179 -16.64 -1.89 -6.82
N LYS A 180 -15.83 -2.94 -6.92
CA LYS A 180 -16.24 -4.28 -7.39
C LYS A 180 -16.49 -5.25 -6.23
N MET A 181 -16.32 -4.81 -4.99
CA MET A 181 -16.37 -5.68 -3.81
C MET A 181 -17.82 -5.88 -3.37
N ASN A 182 -18.14 -7.11 -2.97
CA ASN A 182 -19.48 -7.43 -2.49
C ASN A 182 -19.76 -6.62 -1.19
N PRO A 183 -20.86 -5.85 -1.10
CA PRO A 183 -21.22 -5.07 0.10
C PRO A 183 -21.16 -5.89 1.39
N ASP A 184 -21.64 -7.13 1.32
CA ASP A 184 -21.66 -8.07 2.44
C ASP A 184 -20.27 -8.40 2.99
N LEU A 185 -19.25 -8.41 2.12
CA LEU A 185 -17.86 -8.64 2.53
C LEU A 185 -17.30 -7.42 3.26
N ILE A 186 -17.75 -6.22 2.89
CA ILE A 186 -17.36 -4.96 3.51
C ILE A 186 -18.03 -4.82 4.88
N GLU A 187 -19.30 -5.17 4.98
CA GLU A 187 -20.00 -5.27 6.27
C GLU A 187 -19.27 -6.21 7.24
N SER A 188 -18.68 -7.29 6.73
CA SER A 188 -17.97 -8.25 7.58
C SER A 188 -16.71 -7.70 8.26
N ILE A 189 -16.10 -6.64 7.70
CA ILE A 189 -14.91 -5.99 8.27
C ILE A 189 -15.23 -4.72 9.05
N LYS A 190 -16.47 -4.24 8.99
CA LYS A 190 -16.94 -3.03 9.67
C LYS A 190 -16.55 -2.95 11.15
N PRO A 191 -16.67 -4.01 11.97
CA PRO A 191 -16.29 -3.94 13.39
C PRO A 191 -14.82 -3.55 13.62
N PHE A 192 -13.92 -3.90 12.68
CA PHE A 192 -12.49 -3.60 12.80
C PHE A 192 -12.14 -2.16 12.45
N LEU A 193 -13.09 -1.38 11.93
CA LEU A 193 -12.92 0.01 11.48
C LEU A 193 -13.54 1.02 12.47
N ASP A 194 -14.27 0.51 13.47
CA ASP A 194 -15.07 1.28 14.40
C ASP A 194 -14.25 1.77 15.62
N TYR A 195 -14.90 2.51 16.51
CA TYR A 195 -14.33 3.10 17.71
C TYR A 195 -14.20 2.12 18.90
N TYR A 196 -14.36 0.81 18.66
CA TYR A 196 -14.25 -0.18 19.73
C TYR A 196 -12.82 -0.30 20.23
N ASP A 197 -12.64 -0.28 21.56
CA ASP A 197 -11.33 -0.53 22.18
C ASP A 197 -10.75 -1.88 21.78
N LYS A 198 -11.63 -2.90 21.74
CA LYS A 198 -11.32 -4.27 21.34
C LYS A 198 -12.50 -4.93 20.62
N VAL A 199 -12.19 -5.72 19.61
CA VAL A 199 -13.12 -6.66 18.97
C VAL A 199 -12.56 -8.07 19.18
N ASP A 200 -13.34 -8.96 19.78
CA ASP A 200 -12.90 -10.29 20.22
C ASP A 200 -11.55 -10.32 20.99
N GLY A 201 -11.32 -9.31 21.84
CA GLY A 201 -10.12 -9.21 22.66
C GLY A 201 -8.89 -8.59 21.97
N VAL A 202 -8.97 -8.27 20.67
CA VAL A 202 -7.89 -7.67 19.88
C VAL A 202 -8.17 -6.18 19.65
N SER A 203 -7.16 -5.32 19.80
CA SER A 203 -7.29 -3.89 19.54
C SER A 203 -6.81 -3.55 18.13
N TYR A 204 -7.66 -2.84 17.37
CA TYR A 204 -7.40 -2.44 15.99
C TYR A 204 -7.02 -0.96 15.88
N LEU A 205 -6.98 -0.24 17.01
CA LEU A 205 -6.87 1.22 17.06
C LEU A 205 -5.60 1.78 16.38
N LYS A 206 -4.53 0.98 16.30
CA LYS A 206 -3.26 1.37 15.68
C LYS A 206 -3.08 0.84 14.25
N SER A 207 -4.06 0.14 13.72
CA SER A 207 -4.03 -0.39 12.35
C SER A 207 -4.44 0.69 11.35
N ILE A 208 -3.98 0.53 10.11
CA ILE A 208 -4.32 1.43 8.98
C ILE A 208 -5.10 0.62 7.96
N PHE A 209 -6.19 1.21 7.46
CA PHE A 209 -7.02 0.65 6.40
C PHE A 209 -7.11 1.66 5.25
N ILE A 210 -6.74 1.23 4.05
CA ILE A 210 -6.86 2.01 2.83
C ILE A 210 -7.77 1.30 1.85
N PHE A 211 -8.79 2.00 1.37
CA PHE A 211 -9.72 1.53 0.35
C PHE A 211 -9.46 2.27 -0.96
N LEU A 212 -9.24 1.54 -2.06
CA LEU A 212 -8.94 2.11 -3.38
C LEU A 212 -10.11 1.84 -4.33
N SER A 213 -10.63 2.92 -4.92
CA SER A 213 -11.79 2.85 -5.81
C SER A 213 -11.69 3.78 -7.00
N ASN A 214 -12.32 3.40 -8.10
CA ASN A 214 -12.53 4.29 -9.25
C ASN A 214 -13.87 5.06 -9.19
N THR A 215 -14.73 4.79 -8.19
CA THR A 215 -15.99 5.51 -8.00
C THR A 215 -15.75 7.01 -7.82
N GLY A 216 -16.59 7.83 -8.45
CA GLY A 216 -16.47 9.29 -8.46
C GLY A 216 -15.40 9.82 -9.43
N GLY A 217 -14.68 8.96 -10.15
CA GLY A 217 -13.66 9.37 -11.11
C GLY A 217 -14.20 10.29 -12.21
N ASP A 218 -15.38 10.01 -12.77
CA ASP A 218 -16.02 10.84 -13.79
C ASP A 218 -16.38 12.23 -13.24
N ASN A 219 -16.97 12.30 -12.04
CA ASN A 219 -17.34 13.56 -11.38
C ASN A 219 -16.11 14.43 -11.10
N ILE A 220 -15.06 13.83 -10.54
CA ILE A 220 -13.78 14.52 -10.29
C ILE A 220 -13.18 15.03 -11.61
N ALA A 221 -13.23 14.23 -12.67
CA ALA A 221 -12.71 14.63 -13.97
C ALA A 221 -13.51 15.78 -14.60
N GLN A 222 -14.83 15.79 -14.42
CA GLN A 222 -15.69 16.88 -14.89
C GLN A 222 -15.35 18.21 -14.19
N ILE A 223 -15.18 18.20 -12.87
CA ILE A 223 -14.83 19.41 -12.11
C ILE A 223 -13.45 19.92 -12.54
N ALA A 224 -12.47 19.02 -12.72
CA ALA A 224 -11.15 19.39 -13.22
C ALA A 224 -11.23 19.99 -14.63
N LEU A 225 -12.10 19.47 -15.49
CA LEU A 225 -12.34 20.00 -16.84
C LEU A 225 -12.96 21.40 -16.79
N ASP A 226 -13.92 21.64 -15.88
CA ASP A 226 -14.60 22.93 -15.76
C ASP A 226 -13.63 24.03 -15.31
N TYR A 227 -12.73 23.72 -14.36
CA TYR A 227 -11.63 24.61 -13.98
C TYR A 227 -10.70 24.91 -15.15
N TRP A 228 -10.32 23.88 -15.90
CA TRP A 228 -9.47 24.03 -17.09
C TRP A 228 -10.13 24.90 -18.16
N LYS A 229 -11.43 24.69 -18.44
CA LYS A 229 -12.22 25.49 -19.40
C LYS A 229 -12.36 26.94 -18.97
N ALA A 230 -12.42 27.20 -17.67
CA ALA A 230 -12.43 28.54 -17.11
C ALA A 230 -11.05 29.22 -17.10
N GLY A 231 -10.01 28.56 -17.62
CA GLY A 231 -8.63 29.09 -17.62
C GLY A 231 -8.01 29.17 -16.22
N LYS A 232 -8.55 28.46 -15.24
CA LYS A 232 -8.03 28.42 -13.87
C LYS A 232 -6.92 27.39 -13.74
N ASN A 233 -6.00 27.63 -12.82
CA ASN A 233 -4.97 26.65 -12.52
C ASN A 233 -5.57 25.45 -11.78
N ARG A 234 -4.99 24.28 -12.03
CA ARG A 234 -5.37 23.03 -11.37
C ARG A 234 -5.25 23.13 -9.85
N GLU A 235 -4.20 23.81 -9.37
CA GLU A 235 -3.89 23.98 -7.96
C GLU A 235 -4.92 24.86 -7.22
N GLU A 236 -5.79 25.56 -7.95
CA GLU A 236 -6.92 26.31 -7.38
C GLU A 236 -8.09 25.41 -6.98
N ILE A 237 -8.17 24.17 -7.49
CA ILE A 237 -9.18 23.19 -7.08
C ILE A 237 -8.95 22.86 -5.61
N LYS A 238 -9.98 23.05 -4.79
CA LYS A 238 -9.95 22.77 -3.35
C LYS A 238 -10.67 21.46 -3.05
N TYR A 239 -10.40 20.91 -1.86
CA TYR A 239 -11.11 19.73 -1.37
C TYR A 239 -12.63 19.94 -1.33
N THR A 240 -13.09 21.12 -0.88
CA THR A 240 -14.50 21.49 -0.79
C THR A 240 -15.23 21.48 -2.13
N ASP A 241 -14.50 21.67 -3.24
CA ASP A 241 -15.09 21.63 -4.58
C ASP A 241 -15.38 20.20 -5.02
N LEU A 242 -14.66 19.23 -4.44
CA LEU A 242 -14.75 17.80 -4.78
C LEU A 242 -15.59 17.02 -3.78
N GLU A 243 -15.66 17.45 -2.52
CA GLU A 243 -16.31 16.74 -1.42
C GLU A 243 -17.78 16.42 -1.72
N GLY A 244 -18.59 17.45 -1.99
CA GLY A 244 -20.02 17.28 -2.28
C GLY A 244 -20.29 16.35 -3.47
N PRO A 245 -19.73 16.64 -4.67
CA PRO A 245 -19.91 15.78 -5.85
C PRO A 245 -19.36 14.36 -5.66
N LEU A 246 -18.25 14.20 -4.93
CA LEU A 246 -17.71 12.89 -4.62
C LEU A 246 -18.66 12.14 -3.69
N SER A 247 -19.11 12.73 -2.58
CA SER A 247 -20.09 12.12 -1.68
C SER A 247 -21.34 11.68 -2.44
N GLU A 248 -21.92 12.54 -3.28
CA GLU A 248 -23.10 12.20 -4.09
C GLU A 248 -22.81 11.04 -5.04
N ALA A 249 -21.68 11.05 -5.75
CA ALA A 249 -21.29 9.96 -6.65
C ALA A 249 -21.10 8.64 -5.90
N LEU A 250 -20.54 8.68 -4.68
CA LEU A 250 -20.37 7.51 -3.83
C LEU A 250 -21.73 6.95 -3.40
N PHE A 251 -22.63 7.79 -2.86
CA PHE A 251 -23.99 7.38 -2.45
C PHE A 251 -24.81 6.78 -3.61
N ASN A 252 -24.71 7.37 -4.80
CA ASN A 252 -25.47 6.95 -5.97
C ASN A 252 -24.85 5.76 -6.72
N SER A 253 -23.60 5.41 -6.43
CA SER A 253 -22.92 4.31 -7.11
C SER A 253 -23.64 2.98 -6.91
N LYS A 254 -23.70 2.17 -7.97
CA LYS A 254 -24.27 0.81 -7.93
C LYS A 254 -23.38 -0.18 -7.15
N GLY A 255 -22.16 0.25 -6.76
CA GLY A 255 -21.21 -0.54 -6.00
C GLY A 255 -21.58 -0.58 -4.52
N GLY A 256 -21.57 -1.78 -3.93
CA GLY A 256 -21.99 -1.99 -2.55
C GLY A 256 -21.10 -1.35 -1.50
N PHE A 257 -19.87 -0.94 -1.85
CA PHE A 257 -18.96 -0.32 -0.89
C PHE A 257 -19.49 0.95 -0.27
N PHE A 258 -20.23 1.77 -1.02
CA PHE A 258 -20.73 3.05 -0.52
C PHE A 258 -22.19 3.03 -0.05
N ARG A 259 -22.92 1.95 -0.38
CA ARG A 259 -24.19 1.59 0.27
C ARG A 259 -23.99 0.75 1.54
N SER A 260 -22.75 0.40 1.86
CA SER A 260 -22.42 -0.25 3.13
C SER A 260 -22.52 0.75 4.27
N GLY A 261 -22.72 0.25 5.48
CA GLY A 261 -22.71 1.01 6.72
C GLY A 261 -21.39 1.75 6.98
N LEU A 262 -20.36 1.66 6.13
CA LEU A 262 -19.12 2.43 6.30
C LEU A 262 -19.35 3.94 6.21
N ILE A 263 -20.20 4.41 5.29
CA ILE A 263 -20.55 5.84 5.22
C ILE A 263 -21.65 6.17 6.23
N GLU A 264 -22.69 5.33 6.33
CA GLU A 264 -23.80 5.59 7.27
C GLU A 264 -23.33 5.70 8.73
N ASN A 265 -22.25 4.99 9.09
CA ASN A 265 -21.67 5.02 10.43
C ASN A 265 -20.39 5.87 10.52
N SER A 266 -20.08 6.67 9.49
CA SER A 266 -18.93 7.59 9.48
C SER A 266 -17.59 6.92 9.85
N LEU A 267 -17.35 5.73 9.31
CA LEU A 267 -16.17 4.92 9.63
C LEU A 267 -14.94 5.35 8.82
N VAL A 268 -15.15 5.90 7.62
CA VAL A 268 -14.08 6.51 6.83
C VAL A 268 -13.68 7.85 7.43
N ASP A 269 -12.40 8.05 7.75
CA ASP A 269 -11.88 9.34 8.26
C ASP A 269 -11.78 10.40 7.17
N PHE A 270 -11.24 10.01 6.01
CA PHE A 270 -11.01 10.92 4.90
C PHE A 270 -11.32 10.25 3.56
N PHE A 271 -12.15 10.92 2.76
CA PHE A 271 -12.24 10.66 1.32
C PHE A 271 -11.15 11.44 0.62
N VAL A 272 -10.28 10.75 -0.12
CA VAL A 272 -9.09 11.33 -0.74
C VAL A 272 -9.25 11.32 -2.27
N PRO A 273 -9.59 12.47 -2.90
CA PRO A 273 -9.80 12.53 -4.34
C PRO A 273 -8.47 12.58 -5.12
N PHE A 274 -8.44 11.86 -6.25
CA PHE A 274 -7.36 11.80 -7.21
C PHE A 274 -7.83 12.38 -8.54
N LEU A 275 -7.25 13.50 -8.90
CA LEU A 275 -7.54 14.24 -10.12
C LEU A 275 -6.97 13.52 -11.35
N PRO A 276 -7.61 13.60 -12.52
CA PRO A 276 -7.07 13.02 -13.76
C PRO A 276 -5.77 13.74 -14.17
N LEU A 277 -4.85 13.00 -14.80
CA LEU A 277 -3.51 13.51 -15.11
C LEU A 277 -3.44 14.20 -16.47
N GLU A 278 -3.03 15.46 -16.50
CA GLU A 278 -2.65 16.19 -17.73
C GLU A 278 -1.37 15.65 -18.38
N TYR A 279 -1.14 16.00 -19.65
CA TYR A 279 0.08 15.69 -20.42
C TYR A 279 1.38 15.93 -19.63
N LYS A 280 1.51 17.10 -18.99
CA LYS A 280 2.70 17.47 -18.21
C LYS A 280 3.03 16.46 -17.10
N HIS A 281 2.01 15.86 -16.47
CA HIS A 281 2.21 14.86 -15.43
C HIS A 281 2.63 13.51 -16.01
N VAL A 282 2.16 13.16 -17.22
CA VAL A 282 2.62 11.95 -17.92
C VAL A 282 4.10 12.07 -18.30
N VAL A 283 4.54 13.25 -18.73
CA VAL A 283 5.97 13.55 -18.95
C VAL A 283 6.77 13.36 -17.66
N GLN A 284 6.30 13.90 -16.53
CA GLN A 284 6.95 13.71 -15.22
C GLN A 284 7.04 12.22 -14.82
N CYS A 285 5.97 11.45 -15.04
CA CYS A 285 5.98 10.00 -14.84
C CYS A 285 7.01 9.30 -15.72
N ALA A 286 7.16 9.72 -16.99
CA ALA A 286 8.12 9.15 -17.92
C ALA A 286 9.57 9.43 -17.49
N LEU A 287 9.88 10.67 -17.09
CA LEU A 287 11.19 11.03 -16.53
C LEU A 287 11.51 10.23 -15.28
N ARG A 288 10.53 10.09 -14.37
CA ARG A 288 10.69 9.26 -13.17
C ARG A 288 10.95 7.80 -13.53
N ALA A 289 10.19 7.24 -14.47
CA ALA A 289 10.39 5.88 -14.93
C ALA A 289 11.78 5.67 -15.57
N MET A 290 12.32 6.65 -16.29
CA MET A 290 13.70 6.61 -16.79
C MET A 290 14.70 6.47 -15.63
N ARG A 291 14.57 7.32 -14.60
CA ARG A 291 15.41 7.29 -13.41
C ARG A 291 15.33 5.94 -12.69
N ASP A 292 14.12 5.42 -12.49
CA ASP A 292 13.90 4.15 -11.78
C ASP A 292 14.51 2.95 -12.53
N ASN A 293 14.62 3.04 -13.86
CA ASN A 293 15.26 2.01 -14.70
C ASN A 293 16.76 2.29 -14.97
N GLY A 294 17.36 3.30 -14.32
CA GLY A 294 18.79 3.62 -14.46
C GLY A 294 19.17 4.32 -15.78
N TYR A 295 18.19 4.84 -16.52
CA TYR A 295 18.42 5.66 -17.70
C TYR A 295 18.66 7.13 -17.33
N LEU A 296 19.35 7.86 -18.21
CA LEU A 296 19.41 9.32 -18.13
C LEU A 296 18.05 9.92 -18.48
N GLU A 297 17.58 10.84 -17.65
CA GLU A 297 16.34 11.60 -17.88
C GLU A 297 16.47 12.47 -19.13
N LYS A 298 15.77 12.07 -20.21
CA LYS A 298 15.75 12.77 -21.49
C LYS A 298 14.35 13.38 -21.72
N GLN A 299 14.28 14.71 -21.65
CA GLN A 299 13.04 15.46 -21.79
C GLN A 299 12.31 15.20 -23.11
N ASP A 300 13.06 15.19 -24.22
CA ASP A 300 12.54 14.94 -25.56
C ASP A 300 11.93 13.54 -25.70
N MET A 301 12.56 12.52 -25.11
CA MET A 301 12.03 11.16 -25.11
C MET A 301 10.82 11.01 -24.21
N ALA A 302 10.79 11.69 -23.06
CA ALA A 302 9.64 11.73 -22.16
C ALA A 302 8.42 12.38 -22.83
N GLU A 303 8.62 13.48 -23.56
CA GLU A 303 7.59 14.19 -24.32
C GLU A 303 7.03 13.34 -25.47
N ARG A 304 7.90 12.65 -26.21
CA ARG A 304 7.48 11.70 -27.26
C ARG A 304 6.66 10.55 -26.69
N LEU A 305 7.13 9.95 -25.59
CA LEU A 305 6.40 8.87 -24.91
C LEU A 305 5.02 9.33 -24.44
N ALA A 306 4.94 10.51 -23.81
CA ALA A 306 3.69 11.09 -23.36
C ALA A 306 2.76 11.46 -24.53
N GLY A 307 3.32 11.84 -25.70
CA GLY A 307 2.59 12.15 -26.93
C GLY A 307 1.78 10.97 -27.47
N ASP A 308 2.25 9.74 -27.25
CA ASP A 308 1.59 8.53 -27.73
C ASP A 308 0.49 8.00 -26.79
N PHE A 309 0.10 8.79 -25.78
CA PHE A 309 -1.03 8.46 -24.92
C PHE A 309 -2.35 8.94 -25.53
N ILE A 310 -3.44 8.29 -25.13
CA ILE A 310 -4.79 8.71 -25.50
C ILE A 310 -5.26 9.72 -24.46
N TYR A 311 -5.76 10.86 -24.92
CA TYR A 311 -6.26 11.93 -24.07
C TYR A 311 -7.77 12.15 -24.24
N PHE A 312 -8.43 12.59 -23.18
CA PHE A 312 -9.86 12.88 -23.10
C PHE A 312 -10.11 14.25 -22.45
N PRO A 313 -11.27 14.88 -22.71
CA PRO A 313 -12.29 14.50 -23.69
C PRO A 313 -11.78 14.59 -25.14
N LYS A 314 -12.54 14.06 -26.11
CA LYS A 314 -12.08 13.97 -27.52
C LYS A 314 -11.73 15.31 -28.15
N THR A 315 -12.42 16.37 -27.73
CA THR A 315 -12.30 17.75 -28.23
C THR A 315 -11.09 18.46 -27.63
N GLU A 316 -11.01 18.54 -26.31
CA GLU A 316 -9.99 19.32 -25.60
C GLU A 316 -8.70 18.51 -25.35
N LYS A 317 -8.77 17.17 -25.32
CA LYS A 317 -7.63 16.24 -25.13
C LYS A 317 -6.72 16.61 -23.94
N VAL A 318 -7.33 16.93 -22.80
CA VAL A 318 -6.62 17.48 -21.65
C VAL A 318 -6.00 16.39 -20.78
N PHE A 319 -6.73 15.31 -20.52
CA PHE A 319 -6.40 14.32 -19.51
C PHE A 319 -6.04 12.96 -20.12
N SER A 320 -5.02 12.29 -19.59
CA SER A 320 -4.63 10.94 -20.03
C SER A 320 -5.68 9.91 -19.62
N ALA A 321 -6.21 9.18 -20.60
CA ALA A 321 -7.23 8.15 -20.40
C ALA A 321 -6.78 7.01 -19.48
N SER A 322 -5.46 6.74 -19.43
CA SER A 322 -4.87 5.70 -18.58
C SER A 322 -3.99 6.25 -17.45
N GLY A 323 -4.01 7.57 -17.21
CA GLY A 323 -3.02 8.23 -16.35
C GLY A 323 -1.58 7.82 -16.72
N CYS A 324 -0.77 7.43 -15.75
CA CYS A 324 0.60 6.96 -15.96
C CYS A 324 0.75 5.42 -16.05
N LYS A 325 -0.35 4.65 -16.05
CA LYS A 325 -0.33 3.17 -15.93
C LYS A 325 0.49 2.48 -17.01
N LYS A 326 0.55 3.05 -18.22
CA LYS A 326 1.24 2.48 -19.39
C LYS A 326 2.67 2.99 -19.59
N VAL A 327 3.16 3.89 -18.73
CA VAL A 327 4.49 4.51 -18.91
C VAL A 327 5.59 3.46 -18.88
N GLN A 328 5.63 2.61 -17.85
CA GLN A 328 6.64 1.56 -17.70
C GLN A 328 6.65 0.59 -18.89
N THR A 329 5.48 0.18 -19.37
CA THR A 329 5.37 -0.73 -20.53
C THR A 329 5.78 -0.09 -21.85
N LYS A 330 5.68 1.25 -21.95
CA LYS A 330 6.05 2.00 -23.17
C LYS A 330 7.51 2.44 -23.16
N LEU A 331 8.12 2.60 -21.99
CA LEU A 331 9.47 3.12 -21.83
C LEU A 331 10.53 2.46 -22.74
N PRO A 332 10.58 1.11 -22.89
CA PRO A 332 11.60 0.46 -23.70
C PRO A 332 11.58 0.84 -25.19
N PHE A 333 10.47 1.37 -25.72
CA PHE A 333 10.38 1.78 -27.13
C PHE A 333 11.00 3.16 -27.40
N TYR A 334 11.43 3.88 -26.37
CA TYR A 334 12.01 5.24 -26.47
C TYR A 334 13.41 5.34 -25.87
N MET A 335 13.95 4.27 -25.27
CA MET A 335 15.30 4.24 -24.71
C MET A 335 16.27 3.66 -25.74
#